data_AF-A0A0J7KN02-F1
#
_entry.id   AF-A0A0J7KN02-F1
#
_cell.length_a   1.000
_cell.length_b   1.000
_cell.length_c   1.000
_cell.angle_alpha   90.00
_cell.angle_beta   90.00
_cell.angle_gamma   90.00
#
_symmetry.space_group_name_H-M   'P 1'
#
loop_
_entity.id
_entity.type
_entity.pdbx_description
1 polymer ?
#
loop_
_entity_poly.entity_id
_entity_poly.type
_entity_poly.pdbx_seq_one_letter_code
_entity_poly.pdbx_strand_id
1 'polypeptide(L)'
;MHSVSAGLSSSSGADVDDVTIPLTVKRDQSCQAIDEGTGEPCGETEGLRILDEFRKLYEGRIEKIERESGGESDRVSMKLQIMSDWIKDLGEQNTMLVHTVEDLEQAACNRVKLLEEKLKQSSQIVVDNLTRSSHSEKALNTLSNRVSQLEKDEEYLQQKIEYLQSDIRGLLEVIRRARHQNIWNLDGITFFEIQPEDIPIPDCICSQEQTDTEHIKSLNLQVEQLQENEKKMIRSQLELEGKVADLMTELSVKDETINKYVSRLQCFCEKLKEHAKQANEVISHPMINDDIILTPDILESVLDVKDSENRNLRRQLQDVESKLMVYTYENNMDTSNLQVQLEEKSKKIQQLEDKVARLEKEAVKTQDTLTAEITALEKQNYHANIGNLLKDDLIKEMRKELKEATLE
;
A
#
# COMPACT_ATOMS: atom_id res chain seq x y z
N MET A 1 30.63 -6.39 -13.74
CA MET A 1 31.30 -5.25 -13.06
C MET A 1 30.22 -4.17 -12.94
N HIS A 2 29.63 -3.82 -11.79
CA HIS A 2 30.09 -3.79 -10.41
C HIS A 2 29.07 -4.43 -9.45
N SER A 3 29.59 -5.16 -8.46
CA SER A 3 28.89 -5.64 -7.26
C SER A 3 29.21 -4.71 -6.09
N VAL A 4 28.21 -4.38 -5.26
CA VAL A 4 28.35 -3.99 -3.83
C VAL A 4 27.01 -4.35 -3.17
N SER A 5 26.83 -5.55 -2.63
CA SER A 5 27.13 -5.99 -1.24
C SER A 5 26.33 -5.25 -0.16
N ALA A 6 25.33 -5.96 0.37
CA ALA A 6 24.67 -5.68 1.63
C ALA A 6 25.60 -5.95 2.83
N GLY A 7 25.46 -5.16 3.89
CA GLY A 7 26.10 -5.38 5.18
C GLY A 7 25.14 -5.02 6.29
N LEU A 8 24.34 -6.00 6.73
CA LEU A 8 23.73 -6.02 8.06
C LEU A 8 24.78 -6.50 9.05
N SER A 9 24.89 -5.83 10.19
CA SER A 9 25.63 -6.35 11.34
C SER A 9 24.82 -6.09 12.60
N SER A 10 24.18 -7.16 13.06
CA SER A 10 23.70 -7.33 14.42
C SER A 10 24.85 -7.92 15.26
N SER A 11 25.14 -7.31 16.42
CA SER A 11 25.81 -8.00 17.52
C SER A 11 25.09 -7.72 18.83
N SER A 12 24.75 -8.82 19.48
CA SER A 12 24.11 -8.98 20.79
C SER A 12 24.97 -8.53 21.97
N GLY A 13 24.33 -7.92 22.97
CA GLY A 13 24.28 -8.48 24.33
C GLY A 13 25.47 -8.32 25.28
N ALA A 14 25.17 -7.57 26.35
CA ALA A 14 25.55 -7.75 27.75
C ALA A 14 26.65 -6.85 28.37
N ASP A 15 26.32 -6.45 29.60
CA ASP A 15 27.13 -5.93 30.71
C ASP A 15 27.33 -4.41 30.85
N VAL A 16 26.34 -3.83 31.55
CA VAL A 16 26.47 -3.06 32.80
C VAL A 16 27.89 -2.69 33.19
N ASP A 17 28.23 -1.40 33.07
CA ASP A 17 29.09 -0.75 34.06
C ASP A 17 28.69 0.72 34.25
N ASP A 18 28.58 1.04 35.53
CA ASP A 18 28.23 2.30 36.17
C ASP A 18 29.28 3.39 35.83
N VAL A 19 28.95 4.28 34.90
CA VAL A 19 29.75 5.47 34.63
C VAL A 19 29.18 6.63 35.42
N THR A 20 29.75 6.80 36.61
CA THR A 20 29.66 8.01 37.43
C THR A 20 30.00 9.23 36.58
N ILE A 21 28.99 10.06 36.29
CA ILE A 21 29.16 11.35 35.60
C ILE A 21 29.87 12.31 36.59
N PRO A 22 31.08 12.81 36.30
CA PRO A 22 31.66 13.86 37.10
C PRO A 22 30.92 15.16 36.81
N LEU A 23 30.22 15.67 37.83
CA LEU A 23 29.58 16.98 37.83
C LEU A 23 30.67 18.07 37.87
N THR A 24 31.35 18.31 36.75
CA THR A 24 32.14 19.54 36.57
C THR A 24 31.21 20.65 36.12
N VAL A 25 30.73 21.43 37.09
CA VAL A 25 30.09 22.73 36.87
C VAL A 25 31.11 23.62 36.14
N LYS A 26 30.97 23.72 34.82
CA LYS A 26 31.63 24.78 34.04
C LYS A 26 30.85 26.07 34.27
N ARG A 27 31.41 26.91 35.14
CA ARG A 27 31.04 28.31 35.30
C ARG A 27 31.49 29.07 34.04
N ASP A 28 30.59 29.89 33.52
CA ASP A 28 30.77 30.95 32.52
C ASP A 28 31.27 30.54 31.13
N GLN A 29 30.34 30.17 30.25
CA GLN A 29 30.41 30.52 28.84
C GLN A 29 29.38 31.63 28.57
N SER A 30 29.85 32.88 28.63
CA SER A 30 29.16 34.01 28.02
C SER A 30 28.86 33.67 26.56
N CYS A 31 27.62 33.89 26.12
CA CYS A 31 27.17 33.65 24.76
C CYS A 31 28.08 34.39 23.75
N GLN A 32 28.98 33.67 23.07
CA GLN A 32 29.80 34.21 21.98
C GLN A 32 29.14 33.93 20.61
N ALA A 33 27.85 34.23 20.49
CA ALA A 33 27.20 34.25 19.20
C ALA A 33 27.55 35.58 18.51
N ILE A 34 28.34 35.50 17.43
CA ILE A 34 28.62 36.61 16.52
C ILE A 34 27.58 36.54 15.41
N ASP A 35 26.86 37.64 15.17
CA ASP A 35 25.92 37.73 14.06
C ASP A 35 26.69 37.76 12.73
N GLU A 36 26.47 36.75 11.87
CA GLU A 36 27.19 36.55 10.60
C GLU A 36 26.99 37.71 9.60
N GLY A 37 25.98 38.57 9.80
CA GLY A 37 25.72 39.74 8.97
C GLY A 37 26.50 41.01 9.36
N THR A 38 26.88 41.16 10.63
CA THR A 38 27.32 42.45 11.17
C THR A 38 28.64 42.39 11.94
N GLY A 39 29.09 41.20 12.35
CA GLY A 39 30.39 41.00 13.01
C GLY A 39 30.49 41.54 14.44
N GLU A 40 29.40 42.04 15.03
CA GLU A 40 29.37 42.46 16.43
C GLU A 40 28.93 41.32 17.37
N PRO A 41 29.52 41.22 18.56
CA PRO A 41 29.07 40.28 19.59
C PRO A 41 27.68 40.69 20.08
N CYS A 42 26.82 39.68 20.30
CA CYS A 42 25.43 39.78 20.74
C CYS A 42 25.11 41.00 21.64
N GLY A 43 24.18 41.84 21.19
CA GLY A 43 23.92 43.21 21.67
C GLY A 43 23.27 43.37 23.05
N GLU A 44 23.89 42.87 24.12
CA GLU A 44 23.46 43.09 25.51
C GLU A 44 24.30 44.12 26.27
N THR A 45 25.24 44.82 25.62
CA THR A 45 26.13 45.79 26.29
C THR A 45 25.44 47.12 26.63
N GLU A 46 24.40 47.51 25.89
CA GLU A 46 23.72 48.79 26.07
C GLU A 46 22.80 48.80 27.31
N GLY A 47 22.01 47.74 27.52
CA GLY A 47 21.11 47.62 28.68
C GLY A 47 21.86 47.54 30.01
N LEU A 48 22.99 46.83 30.03
CA LEU A 48 23.88 46.77 31.20
C LEU A 48 24.53 48.14 31.49
N ARG A 49 24.83 48.94 30.46
CA ARG A 49 25.34 50.30 30.63
C ARG A 49 24.32 51.23 31.28
N ILE A 50 23.05 51.14 30.87
CA ILE A 50 21.96 51.92 31.44
C ILE A 50 21.78 51.59 32.94
N LEU A 51 21.87 50.32 33.33
CA LEU A 51 21.80 49.92 34.75
C LEU A 51 22.96 50.49 35.59
N ASP A 52 24.16 50.58 35.02
CA ASP A 52 25.31 51.21 35.67
C ASP A 52 25.12 52.74 35.83
N GLU A 53 24.48 53.39 34.86
CA GLU A 53 24.13 54.81 34.95
C GLU A 53 23.07 55.08 36.04
N PHE A 54 22.03 54.24 36.15
CA PHE A 54 21.04 54.35 37.22
C PHE A 54 21.67 54.15 38.61
N ARG A 55 22.58 53.17 38.75
CA ARG A 55 23.35 52.96 39.99
C ARG A 55 24.09 54.24 40.40
N LYS A 56 24.85 54.83 39.46
CA LYS A 56 25.62 56.07 39.72
C LYS A 56 24.73 57.27 40.07
N LEU A 57 23.54 57.37 39.49
CA LEU A 57 22.58 58.43 39.82
C LEU A 57 22.08 58.33 41.25
N TYR A 58 21.76 57.12 41.72
CA TYR A 58 21.29 56.87 43.07
C TYR A 58 22.41 57.03 44.11
N GLU A 59 23.60 56.51 43.84
CA GLU A 59 24.81 56.72 44.65
C GLU A 59 25.16 58.22 44.77
N GLY A 60 25.13 58.95 43.64
CA GLY A 60 25.37 60.40 43.61
C GLY A 60 24.33 61.23 44.39
N ARG A 61 23.05 60.83 44.40
CA ARG A 61 22.02 61.47 45.25
C ARG A 61 22.29 61.26 46.73
N ILE A 62 22.75 60.08 47.13
CA ILE A 62 23.08 59.76 48.53
C ILE A 62 24.33 60.55 48.97
N GLU A 63 25.38 60.61 48.16
CA GLU A 63 26.60 61.38 48.44
C GLU A 63 26.35 62.90 48.55
N LYS A 64 25.36 63.41 47.82
CA LYS A 64 24.97 64.83 47.92
C LYS A 64 24.38 65.16 49.29
N ILE A 65 23.53 64.27 49.82
CA ILE A 65 22.93 64.38 51.16
C ILE A 65 24.00 64.23 52.25
N GLU A 66 25.01 63.40 52.01
CA GLU A 66 26.19 63.27 52.86
C GLU A 66 27.13 64.49 52.88
N ARG A 67 26.94 65.46 51.97
CA ARG A 67 27.66 66.75 51.99
C ARG A 67 26.83 67.93 52.50
N GLU A 68 25.50 67.78 52.61
CA GLU A 68 24.61 68.85 53.10
C GLU A 68 24.67 69.02 54.63
N SER A 69 24.73 70.27 55.11
CA SER A 69 24.83 70.64 56.53
C SER A 69 23.47 70.68 57.25
N GLY A 70 22.77 69.55 57.29
CA GLY A 70 21.49 69.35 58.00
C GLY A 70 21.61 68.43 59.23
N GLY A 71 20.55 68.35 60.05
CA GLY A 71 20.51 67.47 61.22
C GLY A 71 20.58 65.98 60.84
N GLU A 72 21.24 65.16 61.65
CA GLU A 72 21.53 63.74 61.33
C GLU A 72 20.25 62.91 61.05
N SER A 73 19.16 63.19 61.77
CA SER A 73 17.85 62.54 61.55
C SER A 73 17.24 62.83 60.18
N ASP A 74 17.36 64.06 59.68
CA ASP A 74 16.80 64.46 58.38
C ASP A 74 17.59 63.82 57.24
N ARG A 75 18.91 63.68 57.41
CA ARG A 75 19.79 63.02 56.44
C ARG A 75 19.50 61.53 56.31
N VAL A 76 19.30 60.84 57.43
CA VAL A 76 18.90 59.42 57.43
C VAL A 76 17.53 59.24 56.77
N SER A 77 16.57 60.10 57.09
CA SER A 77 15.21 60.03 56.50
C SER A 77 15.24 60.24 54.98
N MET A 78 16.04 61.19 54.49
CA MET A 78 16.16 61.46 53.06
C MET A 78 16.92 60.35 52.30
N LYS A 79 17.90 59.70 52.94
CA LYS A 79 18.55 58.48 52.39
C LYS A 79 17.58 57.30 52.30
N LEU A 80 16.78 57.07 53.35
CA LEU A 80 15.77 56.02 53.35
C LEU A 80 14.71 56.25 52.25
N GLN A 81 14.32 57.51 52.01
CA GLN A 81 13.44 57.84 50.90
C GLN A 81 14.06 57.49 49.54
N ILE A 82 15.33 57.82 49.31
CA ILE A 82 16.02 57.46 48.07
C ILE A 82 16.15 55.93 47.89
N MET A 83 16.45 55.20 48.97
CA MET A 83 16.48 53.74 48.92
C MET A 83 15.09 53.15 48.65
N SER A 84 14.04 53.73 49.23
CA SER A 84 12.66 53.35 48.95
C SER A 84 12.29 53.58 47.49
N ASP A 85 12.67 54.73 46.91
CA ASP A 85 12.45 55.03 45.49
C ASP A 85 13.22 54.05 44.59
N TRP A 86 14.48 53.73 44.93
CA TRP A 86 15.28 52.75 44.18
C TRP A 86 14.68 51.34 44.23
N ILE A 87 14.22 50.89 45.40
CA ILE A 87 13.54 49.59 45.56
C ILE A 87 12.25 49.56 44.73
N LYS A 88 11.50 50.67 44.69
CA LYS A 88 10.28 50.78 43.90
C LYS A 88 10.57 50.66 42.39
N ASP A 89 11.55 51.41 41.88
CA ASP A 89 11.95 51.36 40.48
C ASP A 89 12.47 49.97 40.08
N LEU A 90 13.24 49.31 40.97
CA LEU A 90 13.67 47.92 40.76
C LEU A 90 12.48 46.95 40.73
N GLY A 91 11.46 47.18 41.57
CA GLY A 91 10.21 46.41 41.54
C GLY A 91 9.45 46.57 40.22
N GLU A 92 9.36 47.79 39.70
CA GLU A 92 8.74 48.10 38.41
C GLU A 92 9.52 47.46 37.24
N GLN A 93 10.86 47.52 37.25
CA GLN A 93 11.71 46.85 36.26
C GLN A 93 11.57 45.33 36.28
N ASN A 94 11.58 44.71 37.47
CA ASN A 94 11.38 43.27 37.60
C ASN A 94 9.98 42.86 37.10
N THR A 95 8.96 43.67 37.38
CA THR A 95 7.60 43.43 36.86
C THR A 95 7.59 43.49 35.33
N MET A 96 8.23 44.49 34.72
CA MET A 96 8.32 44.61 33.26
C MET A 96 9.10 43.44 32.64
N LEU A 97 10.19 42.99 33.28
CA LEU A 97 10.98 41.85 32.82
C LEU A 97 10.14 40.57 32.84
N VAL A 98 9.38 40.31 33.91
CA VAL A 98 8.48 39.15 33.99
C VAL A 98 7.46 39.18 32.85
N HIS A 99 6.79 40.31 32.62
CA HIS A 99 5.83 40.42 31.50
C HIS A 99 6.51 40.22 30.13
N THR A 100 7.72 40.75 29.94
CA THR A 100 8.47 40.57 28.68
C THR A 100 8.86 39.11 28.47
N VAL A 101 9.27 38.42 29.53
CA VAL A 101 9.57 36.98 29.48
C VAL A 101 8.30 36.18 29.18
N GLU A 102 7.18 36.49 29.83
CA GLU A 102 5.88 35.87 29.56
C GLU A 102 5.45 36.06 28.09
N ASP A 103 5.60 37.27 27.55
CA ASP A 103 5.31 37.58 26.14
C ASP A 103 6.21 36.77 25.18
N LEU A 104 7.50 36.64 25.49
CA LEU A 104 8.45 35.84 24.72
C LEU A 104 8.12 34.34 24.78
N GLU A 105 7.80 33.83 25.97
CA GLU A 105 7.37 32.44 26.16
C GLU A 105 6.08 32.15 25.39
N GLN A 106 5.11 33.07 25.44
CA GLN A 106 3.87 32.95 24.69
C GLN A 106 4.10 33.00 23.18
N ALA A 107 4.97 33.89 22.70
CA ALA A 107 5.36 33.97 21.29
C ALA A 107 6.07 32.69 20.81
N ALA A 108 6.98 32.16 21.62
CA ALA A 108 7.67 30.90 21.35
C ALA A 108 6.68 29.73 21.31
N CYS A 109 5.77 29.64 22.28
CA CYS A 109 4.72 28.62 22.33
C CYS A 109 3.82 28.68 21.09
N ASN A 110 3.37 29.88 20.71
CA ASN A 110 2.55 30.08 19.52
C ASN A 110 3.28 29.68 18.24
N ARG A 111 4.58 29.98 18.15
CA ARG A 111 5.40 29.60 16.99
C ARG A 111 5.58 28.08 16.91
N VAL A 112 5.78 27.39 18.03
CA VAL A 112 5.86 25.93 18.08
C VAL A 112 4.54 25.29 17.62
N LYS A 113 3.41 25.74 18.17
CA LYS A 113 2.07 25.24 17.75
C LYS A 113 1.84 25.39 16.25
N LEU A 114 2.17 26.55 15.67
CA LEU A 114 2.06 26.79 14.24
C LEU A 114 2.94 25.83 13.41
N LEU A 115 4.16 25.56 13.88
CA LEU A 115 5.06 24.63 13.20
C LEU A 115 4.56 23.18 13.30
N GLU A 116 4.03 22.77 14.44
CA GLU A 116 3.39 21.45 14.62
C GLU A 116 2.19 21.28 13.68
N GLU A 117 1.34 22.30 13.56
CA GLU A 117 0.20 22.30 12.63
C GLU A 117 0.66 22.19 11.17
N LYS A 118 1.66 22.97 10.77
CA LYS A 118 2.24 22.89 9.42
C LYS A 118 2.87 21.54 9.13
N LEU A 119 3.57 20.97 10.11
CA LEU A 119 4.16 19.64 9.98
C LEU A 119 3.08 18.57 9.83
N LYS A 120 2.01 18.65 10.62
CA LYS A 120 0.85 17.75 10.52
C LYS A 120 0.16 17.86 9.16
N GLN A 121 -0.07 19.07 8.66
CA GLN A 121 -0.63 19.30 7.33
C GLN A 121 0.28 18.74 6.23
N SER A 122 1.58 18.99 6.31
CA SER A 122 2.56 18.44 5.37
C SER A 122 2.56 16.91 5.39
N SER A 123 2.53 16.30 6.57
CA SER A 123 2.45 14.85 6.73
C SER A 123 1.19 14.27 6.09
N GLN A 124 0.04 14.94 6.28
CA GLN A 124 -1.22 14.50 5.67
C GLN A 124 -1.14 14.54 4.14
N ILE A 125 -0.61 15.62 3.56
CA ILE A 125 -0.44 15.75 2.11
C ILE A 125 0.46 14.64 1.54
N VAL A 126 1.51 14.25 2.27
CA VAL A 126 2.39 13.14 1.84
C VAL A 126 1.63 11.81 1.84
N VAL A 127 0.84 11.53 2.88
CA VAL A 127 -0.01 10.33 2.96
C VAL A 127 -1.04 10.30 1.82
N ASP A 128 -1.72 11.42 1.57
CA ASP A 128 -2.72 11.54 0.51
C ASP A 128 -2.09 11.33 -0.88
N ASN A 129 -0.87 11.85 -1.10
CA ASN A 129 -0.15 11.61 -2.34
C ASN A 129 0.27 10.15 -2.50
N LEU A 130 0.74 9.50 -1.43
CA LEU A 130 1.14 8.10 -1.47
C LEU A 130 -0.06 7.18 -1.78
N THR A 131 -1.21 7.43 -1.14
CA THR A 131 -2.44 6.66 -1.41
C THR A 131 -2.93 6.87 -2.84
N ARG A 132 -2.91 8.11 -3.34
CA ARG A 132 -3.23 8.41 -4.74
C ARG A 132 -2.28 7.74 -5.73
N SER A 133 -0.98 7.76 -5.42
CA SER A 133 0.05 7.06 -6.22
C SER A 133 -0.21 5.57 -6.28
N SER A 134 -0.47 4.93 -5.13
CA SER A 134 -0.79 3.50 -5.06
C SER A 134 -2.05 3.16 -5.86
N HIS A 135 -3.08 4.01 -5.82
CA HIS A 135 -4.28 3.82 -6.63
C HIS A 135 -3.97 3.92 -8.14
N SER A 136 -3.17 4.91 -8.54
CA SER A 136 -2.76 5.06 -9.94
C SER A 136 -1.91 3.89 -10.44
N GLU A 137 -1.04 3.34 -9.60
CA GLU A 137 -0.24 2.16 -9.91
C GLU A 137 -1.11 0.91 -10.11
N LYS A 138 -2.10 0.70 -9.23
CA LYS A 138 -3.09 -0.38 -9.40
C LYS A 138 -3.87 -0.25 -10.72
N ALA A 139 -4.28 0.97 -11.06
CA ALA A 139 -4.96 1.24 -12.33
C ALA A 139 -4.05 0.96 -13.54
N LEU A 140 -2.79 1.39 -13.50
CA LEU A 140 -1.80 1.09 -14.55
C LEU A 140 -1.54 -0.41 -14.69
N ASN A 141 -1.39 -1.14 -13.59
CA ASN A 141 -1.22 -2.60 -13.63
C ASN A 141 -2.44 -3.30 -14.24
N THR A 142 -3.64 -2.82 -13.91
CA THR A 142 -4.89 -3.35 -14.46
C THR A 142 -4.97 -3.09 -15.97
N LEU A 143 -4.62 -1.88 -16.40
CA LEU A 143 -4.59 -1.53 -17.82
C LEU A 143 -3.52 -2.33 -18.57
N SER A 144 -2.33 -2.48 -18.00
CA SER A 144 -1.24 -3.29 -18.57
C SER A 144 -1.68 -4.74 -18.77
N ASN A 145 -2.31 -5.36 -17.76
CA ASN A 145 -2.84 -6.71 -17.88
C ASN A 145 -3.91 -6.81 -18.97
N ARG A 146 -4.76 -5.79 -19.10
CA ARG A 146 -5.79 -5.75 -20.15
C ARG A 146 -5.18 -5.63 -21.55
N VAL A 147 -4.14 -4.80 -21.71
CA VAL A 147 -3.39 -4.67 -22.97
C VAL A 147 -2.76 -6.01 -23.34
N SER A 148 -2.06 -6.67 -22.42
CA SER A 148 -1.46 -7.99 -22.70
C SER A 148 -2.49 -9.07 -23.04
N GLN A 149 -3.70 -9.00 -22.48
CA GLN A 149 -4.77 -9.91 -22.88
C GLN A 149 -5.27 -9.61 -24.30
N LEU A 150 -5.44 -8.32 -24.63
CA LEU A 150 -5.87 -7.92 -25.97
C LEU A 150 -4.84 -8.29 -27.04
N GLU A 151 -3.54 -8.18 -26.74
CA GLU A 151 -2.47 -8.61 -27.65
C GLU A 151 -2.54 -10.13 -27.94
N LYS A 152 -2.82 -10.95 -26.92
CA LYS A 152 -3.02 -12.39 -27.10
C LYS A 152 -4.28 -12.71 -27.90
N ASP A 153 -5.36 -11.99 -27.64
CA ASP A 153 -6.62 -12.15 -28.38
C ASP A 153 -6.42 -11.76 -29.85
N GLU A 154 -5.67 -10.69 -30.12
CA GLU A 154 -5.30 -10.25 -31.48
C GLU A 154 -4.47 -11.31 -32.20
N GLU A 155 -3.42 -11.84 -31.56
CA GLU A 155 -2.57 -12.90 -32.12
C GLU A 155 -3.38 -14.16 -32.44
N TYR A 156 -4.25 -14.59 -31.53
CA TYR A 156 -5.14 -15.73 -31.74
C TYR A 156 -6.10 -15.51 -32.91
N LEU A 157 -6.73 -14.34 -32.99
CA LEU A 157 -7.64 -14.00 -34.09
C LEU A 157 -6.91 -13.95 -35.44
N GLN A 158 -5.69 -13.40 -35.45
CA GLN A 158 -4.88 -13.33 -36.65
C GLN A 158 -4.49 -14.71 -37.16
N GLN A 159 -4.07 -15.60 -36.26
CA GLN A 159 -3.80 -17.00 -36.60
C GLN A 159 -5.04 -17.74 -37.09
N LYS A 160 -6.20 -17.50 -36.47
CA LYS A 160 -7.49 -18.05 -36.92
C LYS A 160 -7.86 -17.58 -38.32
N ILE A 161 -7.62 -16.30 -38.63
CA ILE A 161 -7.83 -15.75 -39.98
C ILE A 161 -6.91 -16.44 -40.98
N GLU A 162 -5.64 -16.64 -40.66
CA GLU A 162 -4.68 -17.34 -41.55
C GLU A 162 -5.11 -18.78 -41.84
N TYR A 163 -5.56 -19.51 -40.82
CA TYR A 163 -6.10 -20.86 -40.94
C TYR A 163 -7.33 -20.90 -41.84
N LEU A 164 -8.33 -20.06 -41.57
CA LEU A 164 -9.53 -19.96 -42.40
C LEU A 164 -9.22 -19.57 -43.85
N GLN A 165 -8.25 -18.66 -44.08
CA GLN A 165 -7.82 -18.32 -45.44
C GLN A 165 -7.14 -19.50 -46.14
N SER A 166 -6.35 -20.30 -45.42
CA SER A 166 -5.77 -21.54 -45.97
C SER A 166 -6.85 -22.53 -46.35
N ASP A 167 -7.86 -22.70 -45.49
CA ASP A 167 -8.97 -23.60 -45.72
C ASP A 167 -9.81 -23.17 -46.92
N ILE A 168 -10.10 -21.87 -47.06
CA ILE A 168 -10.77 -21.33 -48.25
C ILE A 168 -9.96 -21.62 -49.51
N ARG A 169 -8.64 -21.43 -49.49
CA ARG A 169 -7.77 -21.78 -50.64
C ARG A 169 -7.84 -23.28 -50.95
N GLY A 170 -7.84 -24.13 -49.92
CA GLY A 170 -8.00 -25.57 -50.05
C GLY A 170 -9.33 -25.96 -50.68
N LEU A 171 -10.44 -25.42 -50.17
CA LEU A 171 -11.79 -25.66 -50.71
C LEU A 171 -11.91 -25.21 -52.16
N LEU A 172 -11.37 -24.04 -52.51
CA LEU A 172 -11.35 -23.56 -53.88
C LEU A 172 -10.57 -24.50 -54.81
N GLU A 173 -9.48 -25.10 -54.34
CA GLU A 173 -8.73 -26.09 -55.11
C GLU A 173 -9.49 -27.42 -55.28
N VAL A 174 -10.20 -27.89 -54.24
CA VAL A 174 -11.11 -29.06 -54.34
C VAL A 174 -12.18 -28.81 -55.40
N ILE A 175 -12.87 -27.66 -55.33
CA ILE A 175 -13.89 -27.27 -56.32
C ILE A 175 -13.29 -27.18 -57.72
N ARG A 176 -12.07 -26.64 -57.85
CA ARG A 176 -11.37 -26.55 -59.15
C ARG A 176 -11.07 -27.93 -59.72
N ARG A 177 -10.58 -28.89 -58.92
CA ARG A 177 -10.33 -30.28 -59.32
C ARG A 177 -11.62 -31.00 -59.69
N ALA A 178 -12.66 -30.86 -58.89
CA ALA A 178 -13.98 -31.41 -59.18
C ALA A 178 -14.51 -30.91 -60.53
N ARG A 179 -14.40 -29.61 -60.81
CA ARG A 179 -14.92 -29.03 -62.06
C ARG A 179 -14.12 -29.40 -63.31
N HIS A 180 -12.80 -29.48 -63.23
CA HIS A 180 -11.94 -29.65 -64.42
C HIS A 180 -11.48 -31.09 -64.64
N GLN A 181 -11.35 -31.87 -63.57
CA GLN A 181 -10.80 -33.23 -63.59
C GLN A 181 -11.84 -34.27 -63.14
N ASN A 182 -13.00 -33.84 -62.62
CA ASN A 182 -14.06 -34.70 -62.07
C ASN A 182 -13.57 -35.60 -60.91
N ILE A 183 -12.62 -35.08 -60.12
CA ILE A 183 -12.03 -35.76 -58.96
C ILE A 183 -12.42 -35.00 -57.70
N TRP A 184 -13.04 -35.70 -56.75
CA TRP A 184 -13.40 -35.21 -55.41
C TRP A 184 -12.50 -35.87 -54.38
N ASN A 185 -11.21 -35.50 -54.37
CA ASN A 185 -10.27 -35.95 -53.36
C ASN A 185 -9.66 -34.77 -52.59
N LEU A 186 -9.36 -35.01 -51.32
CA LEU A 186 -8.69 -34.05 -50.44
C LEU A 186 -7.17 -34.26 -50.42
N ASP A 187 -6.64 -35.16 -51.27
CA ASP A 187 -5.23 -35.52 -51.29
C ASP A 187 -4.34 -34.30 -51.55
N GLY A 188 -3.40 -34.07 -50.62
CA GLY A 188 -2.45 -32.96 -50.68
C GLY A 188 -3.01 -31.60 -50.31
N ILE A 189 -4.22 -31.52 -49.73
CA ILE A 189 -4.81 -30.28 -49.22
C ILE A 189 -4.97 -30.42 -47.71
N THR A 190 -4.39 -29.49 -46.96
CA THR A 190 -4.47 -29.44 -45.50
C THR A 190 -5.48 -28.39 -45.07
N PHE A 191 -6.45 -28.80 -44.26
CA PHE A 191 -7.39 -27.91 -43.59
C PHE A 191 -7.01 -27.81 -42.11
N PHE A 192 -7.22 -26.65 -41.51
CA PHE A 192 -6.84 -26.34 -40.14
C PHE A 192 -8.04 -26.12 -39.23
N GLU A 193 -9.08 -25.43 -39.71
CA GLU A 193 -10.32 -25.19 -38.96
C GLU A 193 -11.45 -26.12 -39.44
N ILE A 194 -11.57 -26.30 -40.77
CA ILE A 194 -12.59 -27.15 -41.39
C ILE A 194 -12.20 -28.62 -41.27
N GLN A 195 -13.10 -29.45 -40.77
CA GLN A 195 -12.85 -30.89 -40.72
C GLN A 195 -13.18 -31.55 -42.06
N PRO A 196 -12.46 -32.61 -42.46
CA PRO A 196 -12.75 -33.33 -43.70
C PRO A 196 -14.21 -33.82 -43.80
N GLU A 197 -14.85 -34.09 -42.66
CA GLU A 197 -16.25 -34.51 -42.54
C GLU A 197 -17.25 -33.39 -42.89
N ASP A 198 -16.85 -32.12 -42.75
CA ASP A 198 -17.67 -30.96 -43.14
C ASP A 198 -17.73 -30.78 -44.65
N ILE A 199 -16.84 -31.46 -45.39
CA ILE A 199 -16.77 -31.42 -46.84
C ILE A 199 -17.55 -32.62 -47.36
N PRO A 200 -18.74 -32.44 -47.97
CA PRO A 200 -19.50 -33.55 -48.52
C PRO A 200 -18.75 -34.15 -49.71
N ILE A 201 -17.95 -35.18 -49.44
CA ILE A 201 -17.37 -36.03 -50.47
C ILE A 201 -18.52 -36.89 -50.98
N PRO A 202 -18.87 -36.83 -52.28
CA PRO A 202 -19.96 -37.62 -52.81
C PRO A 202 -19.51 -39.06 -52.99
N ASP A 203 -19.56 -39.84 -51.91
CA ASP A 203 -19.81 -41.28 -52.00
C ASP A 203 -21.31 -41.54 -51.82
N CYS A 204 -21.83 -42.30 -52.76
CA CYS A 204 -23.22 -42.68 -53.00
C CYS A 204 -24.03 -43.12 -51.74
N ILE A 205 -25.34 -42.86 -51.81
CA ILE A 205 -26.49 -43.40 -51.03
C ILE A 205 -26.84 -42.68 -49.72
N CYS A 206 -27.81 -41.75 -49.83
CA CYS A 206 -28.65 -41.28 -48.72
C CYS A 206 -29.17 -42.44 -47.86
N SER A 207 -28.64 -42.58 -46.65
CA SER A 207 -29.12 -43.50 -45.62
C SER A 207 -29.25 -42.75 -44.30
N GLN A 208 -30.02 -41.66 -44.30
CA GLN A 208 -30.12 -40.73 -43.18
C GLN A 208 -31.45 -40.92 -42.45
N GLU A 209 -31.65 -42.08 -41.81
CA GLU A 209 -32.85 -42.32 -40.99
C GLU A 209 -32.60 -43.14 -39.72
N GLN A 210 -31.39 -43.69 -39.46
CA GLN A 210 -31.14 -44.52 -38.27
C GLN A 210 -30.29 -43.86 -37.17
N THR A 211 -29.41 -42.92 -37.48
CA THR A 211 -28.55 -42.23 -36.48
C THR A 211 -29.27 -41.14 -35.67
N ASP A 212 -30.39 -40.61 -36.16
CA ASP A 212 -31.06 -39.47 -35.53
C ASP A 212 -31.78 -39.85 -34.22
N THR A 213 -32.28 -41.07 -34.09
CA THR A 213 -33.14 -41.45 -32.94
C THR A 213 -32.40 -41.55 -31.60
N GLU A 214 -31.15 -42.00 -31.60
CA GLU A 214 -30.33 -42.11 -30.38
C GLU A 214 -29.72 -40.76 -29.99
N HIS A 215 -29.31 -39.97 -30.99
CA HIS A 215 -28.80 -38.63 -30.77
C HIS A 215 -29.89 -37.69 -30.20
N ILE A 216 -31.12 -37.75 -30.74
CA ILE A 216 -32.28 -37.01 -30.23
C ILE A 216 -32.61 -37.41 -28.78
N LYS A 217 -32.50 -38.69 -28.41
CA LYS A 217 -32.71 -39.14 -27.01
C LYS A 217 -31.64 -38.59 -26.08
N SER A 218 -30.37 -38.58 -26.50
CA SER A 218 -29.28 -38.01 -25.70
C SER A 218 -29.42 -36.49 -25.52
N LEU A 219 -29.85 -35.78 -26.56
CA LEU A 219 -30.12 -34.33 -26.49
C LEU A 219 -31.29 -34.04 -25.55
N ASN A 220 -32.38 -34.81 -25.63
CA ASN A 220 -33.51 -34.65 -24.70
C ASN A 220 -33.11 -34.85 -23.24
N LEU A 221 -32.24 -35.83 -22.95
CA LEU A 221 -31.72 -36.06 -21.60
C LEU A 221 -30.86 -34.89 -21.10
N GLN A 222 -30.04 -34.28 -21.96
CA GLN A 222 -29.28 -33.08 -21.62
C GLN A 222 -30.19 -31.88 -21.37
N VAL A 223 -31.24 -31.69 -22.16
CA VAL A 223 -32.22 -30.62 -21.98
C VAL A 223 -32.95 -30.76 -20.65
N GLU A 224 -33.38 -31.97 -20.28
CA GLU A 224 -34.00 -32.23 -18.97
C GLU A 224 -33.05 -31.90 -17.81
N GLN A 225 -31.77 -32.26 -17.94
CA GLN A 225 -30.76 -31.98 -16.91
C GLN A 225 -30.48 -30.48 -16.75
N LEU A 226 -30.45 -29.74 -17.87
CA LEU A 226 -30.33 -28.28 -17.86
C LEU A 226 -31.55 -27.61 -17.22
N GLN A 227 -32.76 -28.08 -17.52
CA GLN A 227 -33.99 -27.58 -16.91
C GLN A 227 -34.05 -27.86 -15.39
N GLU A 228 -33.57 -29.01 -14.93
CA GLU A 228 -33.46 -29.32 -13.50
C GLU A 228 -32.44 -28.40 -12.80
N ASN A 229 -31.31 -28.12 -13.46
CA ASN A 229 -30.30 -27.19 -12.94
C ASN A 229 -30.82 -25.75 -12.88
N GLU A 230 -31.57 -25.32 -13.90
CA GLU A 230 -32.24 -24.02 -13.91
C GLU A 230 -33.23 -23.89 -12.75
N LYS A 231 -34.06 -24.91 -12.50
CA LYS A 231 -34.97 -24.94 -11.33
C LYS A 231 -34.23 -24.92 -9.99
N LYS A 232 -33.04 -25.52 -9.89
CA LYS A 232 -32.21 -25.44 -8.68
C LYS A 232 -31.64 -24.04 -8.49
N MET A 233 -31.14 -23.42 -9.56
CA MET A 233 -30.64 -22.05 -9.56
C MET A 233 -31.73 -21.05 -9.12
N ILE A 234 -32.93 -21.15 -9.68
CA ILE A 234 -34.07 -20.29 -9.31
C ILE A 234 -34.41 -20.44 -7.82
N ARG A 235 -34.40 -21.67 -7.28
CA ARG A 235 -34.62 -21.91 -5.85
C ARG A 235 -33.56 -21.25 -4.97
N SER A 236 -32.28 -21.40 -5.31
CA SER A 236 -31.19 -20.76 -4.57
C SER A 236 -31.22 -19.23 -4.66
N GLN A 237 -31.63 -18.69 -5.82
CA GLN A 237 -31.79 -17.26 -6.01
C GLN A 237 -32.89 -16.70 -5.10
N LEU A 238 -34.07 -17.34 -5.07
CA LEU A 238 -35.17 -16.94 -4.18
C LEU A 238 -34.78 -16.99 -2.70
N GLU A 239 -33.99 -18.00 -2.29
CA GLU A 239 -33.50 -18.09 -0.91
C GLU A 239 -32.54 -16.94 -0.57
N LEU A 240 -31.64 -16.57 -1.49
CA LEU A 240 -30.73 -15.44 -1.30
C LEU A 240 -31.47 -14.11 -1.28
N GLU A 241 -32.45 -13.92 -2.17
CA GLU A 241 -33.31 -12.73 -2.19
C GLU A 241 -34.08 -12.59 -0.87
N GLY A 242 -34.58 -13.70 -0.31
CA GLY A 242 -35.19 -13.72 1.02
C GLY A 242 -34.23 -13.26 2.12
N LYS A 243 -33.00 -13.81 2.16
CA LYS A 243 -31.98 -13.40 3.14
C LYS A 243 -31.58 -11.92 3.00
N VAL A 244 -31.52 -11.41 1.78
CA VAL A 244 -31.25 -9.99 1.52
C VAL A 244 -32.39 -9.11 2.05
N ALA A 245 -33.64 -9.51 1.84
CA ALA A 245 -34.80 -8.81 2.38
C ALA A 245 -34.79 -8.79 3.92
N ASP A 246 -34.51 -9.92 4.56
CA ASP A 246 -34.39 -10.02 6.02
C ASP A 246 -33.30 -9.08 6.56
N LEU A 247 -32.10 -9.13 5.97
CA LEU A 247 -31.00 -8.24 6.35
C LEU A 247 -31.34 -6.75 6.13
N MET A 248 -32.04 -6.41 5.05
CA MET A 248 -32.51 -5.04 4.80
C MET A 248 -33.48 -4.57 5.90
N THR A 249 -34.40 -5.43 6.35
CA THR A 249 -35.30 -5.09 7.46
C THR A 249 -34.57 -4.92 8.78
N GLU A 250 -33.59 -5.79 9.09
CA GLU A 250 -32.77 -5.67 10.30
C GLU A 250 -31.96 -4.37 10.29
N LEU A 251 -31.39 -4.01 9.14
CA LEU A 251 -30.64 -2.77 8.96
C LEU A 251 -31.53 -1.55 9.19
N SER A 252 -32.76 -1.54 8.64
CA SER A 252 -33.74 -0.48 8.88
C SER A 252 -34.06 -0.30 10.37
N VAL A 253 -34.28 -1.39 11.11
CA VAL A 253 -34.55 -1.34 12.56
C VAL A 253 -33.36 -0.80 13.34
N LYS A 254 -32.13 -1.18 12.96
CA LYS A 254 -30.91 -0.63 13.58
C LYS A 254 -30.76 0.86 13.28
N ASP A 255 -31.08 1.29 12.07
CA ASP A 255 -30.99 2.69 11.66
C ASP A 255 -32.01 3.57 12.40
N GLU A 256 -33.25 3.09 12.59
CA GLU A 256 -34.24 3.71 13.46
C GLU A 256 -33.76 3.84 14.91
N THR A 257 -33.09 2.80 15.41
CA THR A 257 -32.52 2.79 16.76
C THR A 257 -31.41 3.82 16.90
N ILE A 258 -30.50 3.90 15.93
CA ILE A 258 -29.43 4.90 15.87
C ILE A 258 -30.02 6.31 15.84
N ASN A 259 -31.02 6.55 14.97
CA ASN A 259 -31.70 7.84 14.88
C ASN A 259 -32.35 8.27 16.20
N LYS A 260 -32.89 7.31 16.98
CA LYS A 260 -33.42 7.57 18.32
C LYS A 260 -32.32 7.99 19.30
N TYR A 261 -31.16 7.35 19.27
CA TYR A 261 -30.01 7.75 20.09
C TYR A 261 -29.46 9.13 19.69
N VAL A 262 -29.33 9.40 18.38
CA VAL A 262 -28.93 10.70 17.85
C VAL A 262 -29.87 11.80 18.32
N SER A 263 -31.19 11.58 18.20
CA SER A 263 -32.20 12.55 18.69
C SER A 263 -32.08 12.83 20.19
N ARG A 264 -31.78 11.79 20.99
CA ARG A 264 -31.59 11.92 22.44
C ARG A 264 -30.31 12.69 22.78
N LEU A 265 -29.21 12.43 22.07
CA LEU A 265 -27.95 13.17 22.21
C LEU A 265 -28.11 14.64 21.81
N GLN A 266 -28.84 14.91 20.73
CA GLN A 266 -29.11 16.27 20.29
C GLN A 266 -29.95 17.03 21.32
N CYS A 267 -31.00 16.40 21.87
CA CYS A 267 -31.79 16.95 22.98
C CYS A 267 -30.90 17.26 24.20
N PHE A 268 -29.96 16.38 24.53
CA PHE A 268 -29.03 16.59 25.63
C PHE A 268 -28.06 17.76 25.38
N CYS A 269 -27.53 17.88 24.16
CA CYS A 269 -26.67 18.99 23.76
C CYS A 269 -27.40 20.34 23.83
N GLU A 270 -28.66 20.40 23.40
CA GLU A 270 -29.45 21.63 23.51
C GLU A 270 -29.73 21.98 24.99
N LYS A 271 -30.01 21.00 25.85
CA LYS A 271 -30.13 21.24 27.30
C LYS A 271 -28.84 21.76 27.93
N LEU A 272 -27.67 21.25 27.51
CA LEU A 272 -26.38 21.75 27.97
C LEU A 272 -26.12 23.18 27.50
N LYS A 273 -26.47 23.53 26.25
CA LYS A 273 -26.36 24.90 25.75
C LYS A 273 -27.27 25.86 26.52
N GLU A 274 -28.51 25.46 26.81
CA GLU A 274 -29.42 26.26 27.63
C GLU A 274 -28.90 26.44 29.06
N HIS A 275 -28.34 25.39 29.67
CA HIS A 275 -27.70 25.50 30.98
C HIS A 275 -26.46 26.40 30.97
N ALA A 276 -25.66 26.38 29.90
CA ALA A 276 -24.54 27.28 29.73
C ALA A 276 -24.97 28.75 29.55
N LYS A 277 -26.08 29.01 28.85
CA LYS A 277 -26.68 30.35 28.74
C LYS A 277 -27.18 30.85 30.10
N GLN A 278 -27.88 29.98 30.86
CA GLN A 278 -28.35 30.30 32.22
C GLN A 278 -27.18 30.56 33.18
N ALA A 279 -26.09 29.78 33.10
CA ALA A 279 -24.89 30.03 33.88
C ALA A 279 -24.23 31.37 33.54
N ASN A 280 -24.22 31.75 32.26
CA ASN A 280 -23.70 33.06 31.83
C ASN A 280 -24.58 34.24 32.25
N GLU A 281 -25.90 34.07 32.39
CA GLU A 281 -26.80 35.10 32.94
C GLU A 281 -26.58 35.31 34.44
N VAL A 282 -26.30 34.24 35.20
CA VAL A 282 -26.06 34.29 36.65
C VAL A 282 -24.71 34.94 37.03
N ILE A 283 -23.75 35.01 36.11
CA ILE A 283 -22.43 35.64 36.33
C ILE A 283 -22.50 37.19 36.31
N SER A 284 -23.66 37.79 36.07
CA SER A 284 -23.85 39.26 36.03
C SER A 284 -24.04 39.94 37.40
N HIS A 285 -23.96 39.20 38.51
CA HIS A 285 -24.02 39.78 39.86
C HIS A 285 -22.75 39.45 40.67
N PRO A 286 -21.99 40.47 41.13
CA PRO A 286 -20.80 40.23 41.93
C PRO A 286 -21.22 39.95 43.38
N MET A 287 -21.08 38.69 43.80
CA MET A 287 -21.10 38.31 45.21
C MET A 287 -19.74 37.72 45.56
N ILE A 288 -18.95 38.56 46.22
CA ILE A 288 -18.27 38.34 47.49
C ILE A 288 -17.66 36.95 47.68
N ASN A 289 -16.33 36.97 47.82
CA ASN A 289 -15.50 35.97 48.48
C ASN A 289 -16.26 35.18 49.55
N ASP A 290 -16.38 33.88 49.34
CA ASP A 290 -16.37 32.91 50.44
C ASP A 290 -15.56 31.70 49.97
N ASP A 291 -14.57 31.35 50.78
CA ASP A 291 -13.86 30.08 50.69
C ASP A 291 -14.90 28.95 50.61
N ILE A 292 -14.93 28.26 49.48
CA ILE A 292 -15.76 27.07 49.30
C ILE A 292 -15.11 25.96 50.13
N ILE A 293 -15.43 25.92 51.41
CA ILE A 293 -15.32 24.72 52.22
C ILE A 293 -16.35 23.74 51.63
N LEU A 294 -15.90 22.90 50.70
CA LEU A 294 -16.69 21.78 50.21
C LEU A 294 -17.06 20.91 51.42
N THR A 295 -18.35 20.84 51.71
CA THR A 295 -18.90 19.96 52.75
C THR A 295 -18.48 18.53 52.44
N PRO A 296 -17.98 17.73 53.41
CA PRO A 296 -17.45 16.39 53.19
C PRO A 296 -18.34 15.48 52.33
N ASP A 297 -19.66 15.57 52.48
CA ASP A 297 -20.65 14.78 51.74
C ASP A 297 -20.64 15.04 50.21
N ILE A 298 -20.30 16.27 49.78
CA ILE A 298 -20.20 16.62 48.34
C ILE A 298 -18.90 16.07 47.75
N LEU A 299 -17.82 16.11 48.53
CA LEU A 299 -16.54 15.54 48.12
C LEU A 299 -16.62 14.01 48.01
N GLU A 300 -17.31 13.36 48.95
CA GLU A 300 -17.57 11.91 48.97
C GLU A 300 -18.43 11.48 47.77
N SER A 301 -19.49 12.22 47.47
CA SER A 301 -20.30 12.02 46.27
C SER A 301 -19.49 12.10 44.96
N VAL A 302 -18.61 13.10 44.83
CA VAL A 302 -17.76 13.26 43.64
C VAL A 302 -16.73 12.15 43.54
N LEU A 303 -16.15 11.72 44.66
CA LEU A 303 -15.23 10.59 44.74
C LEU A 303 -15.91 9.28 44.32
N ASP A 304 -17.12 9.00 44.79
CA ASP A 304 -17.90 7.81 44.41
C ASP A 304 -18.20 7.76 42.92
N VAL A 305 -18.58 8.90 42.34
CA VAL A 305 -18.81 9.02 40.89
C VAL A 305 -17.52 8.75 40.13
N LYS A 306 -16.39 9.34 40.57
CA LYS A 306 -15.10 9.11 39.93
C LYS A 306 -14.61 7.68 40.08
N ASP A 307 -14.85 7.02 41.21
CA ASP A 307 -14.53 5.60 41.41
C ASP A 307 -15.41 4.69 40.55
N SER A 308 -16.68 5.05 40.34
CA SER A 308 -17.56 4.34 39.40
C SER A 308 -17.07 4.45 37.96
N GLU A 309 -16.61 5.64 37.56
CA GLU A 309 -16.03 5.92 36.25
C GLU A 309 -14.72 5.14 36.07
N ASN A 310 -13.83 5.15 37.06
CA ASN A 310 -12.57 4.41 37.06
C ASN A 310 -12.80 2.90 36.93
N ARG A 311 -13.78 2.34 37.65
CA ARG A 311 -14.17 0.93 37.53
C ARG A 311 -14.72 0.60 36.14
N ASN A 312 -15.46 1.51 35.52
CA ASN A 312 -15.96 1.32 34.16
C ASN A 312 -14.82 1.34 33.14
N LEU A 313 -13.92 2.32 33.22
CA LEU A 313 -12.74 2.41 32.36
C LEU A 313 -11.84 1.17 32.48
N ARG A 314 -11.63 0.64 33.70
CA ARG A 314 -10.88 -0.61 33.92
C ARG A 314 -11.57 -1.81 33.26
N ARG A 315 -12.90 -1.89 33.31
CA ARG A 315 -13.65 -2.95 32.62
C ARG A 315 -13.53 -2.84 31.11
N GLN A 316 -13.62 -1.63 30.55
CA GLN A 316 -13.45 -1.41 29.12
C GLN A 316 -12.04 -1.74 28.65
N LEU A 317 -11.03 -1.37 29.44
CA LEU A 317 -9.63 -1.72 29.16
C LEU A 317 -9.45 -3.24 29.11
N GLN A 318 -9.99 -3.96 30.10
CA GLN A 318 -9.93 -5.42 30.16
C GLN A 318 -10.66 -6.10 28.99
N ASP A 319 -11.80 -5.56 28.54
CA ASP A 319 -12.53 -6.05 27.36
C ASP A 319 -11.72 -5.85 26.07
N VAL A 320 -11.10 -4.68 25.90
CA VAL A 320 -10.23 -4.39 24.76
C VAL A 320 -8.99 -5.27 24.77
N GLU A 321 -8.35 -5.48 25.93
CA GLU A 321 -7.22 -6.39 26.08
C GLU A 321 -7.60 -7.83 25.72
N SER A 322 -8.78 -8.29 26.13
CA SER A 322 -9.28 -9.63 25.81
C SER A 322 -9.54 -9.79 24.31
N LYS A 323 -10.15 -8.77 23.68
CA LYS A 323 -10.36 -8.76 22.22
C LYS A 323 -9.05 -8.74 21.45
N LEU A 324 -8.08 -7.95 21.90
CA LEU A 324 -6.76 -7.88 21.29
C LEU A 324 -6.02 -9.21 21.40
N MET A 325 -6.14 -9.90 22.54
CA MET A 325 -5.58 -11.25 22.71
C MET A 325 -6.18 -12.24 21.71
N VAL A 326 -7.51 -12.26 21.57
CA VAL A 326 -8.20 -13.15 20.62
C VAL A 326 -7.78 -12.84 19.19
N TYR A 327 -7.82 -11.56 18.79
CA TYR A 327 -7.42 -11.13 17.45
C TYR A 327 -5.95 -11.49 17.13
N THR A 328 -5.06 -11.36 18.11
CA THR A 328 -3.66 -11.75 17.96
C THR A 328 -3.51 -13.25 17.77
N TYR A 329 -4.28 -14.06 18.50
CA TYR A 329 -4.27 -15.51 18.35
C TYR A 329 -4.81 -15.95 16.97
N GLU A 330 -5.93 -15.39 16.54
CA GLU A 330 -6.53 -15.66 15.22
C GLU A 330 -5.57 -15.29 14.09
N ASN A 331 -4.99 -14.08 14.13
CA ASN A 331 -3.99 -13.66 13.14
C ASN A 331 -2.76 -14.57 13.10
N ASN A 332 -2.28 -15.04 14.26
CA ASN A 332 -1.16 -15.98 14.31
C ASN A 332 -1.52 -17.33 13.68
N MET A 333 -2.76 -17.79 13.89
CA MET A 333 -3.25 -19.04 13.30
C MET A 333 -3.37 -18.92 11.77
N ASP A 334 -3.92 -17.81 11.27
CA ASP A 334 -4.04 -17.54 9.85
C ASP A 334 -2.66 -17.37 9.18
N THR A 335 -1.74 -16.66 9.84
CA THR A 335 -0.36 -16.50 9.37
C THR A 335 0.34 -17.85 9.28
N SER A 336 0.16 -18.72 10.28
CA SER A 336 0.73 -20.08 10.27
C SER A 336 0.13 -20.94 9.15
N ASN A 337 -1.18 -20.83 8.88
CA ASN A 337 -1.84 -21.53 7.79
C ASN A 337 -1.31 -21.07 6.43
N LEU A 338 -1.21 -19.75 6.21
CA LEU A 338 -0.63 -19.19 4.99
C LEU A 338 0.81 -19.62 4.79
N GLN A 339 1.60 -19.70 5.86
CA GLN A 339 2.98 -20.18 5.81
C GLN A 339 3.05 -21.65 5.36
N VAL A 340 2.20 -22.53 5.90
CA VAL A 340 2.13 -23.94 5.48
C VAL A 340 1.73 -24.06 4.00
N GLN A 341 0.76 -23.27 3.55
CA GLN A 341 0.34 -23.27 2.14
C GLN A 341 1.46 -22.79 1.22
N LEU A 342 2.19 -21.75 1.61
CA LEU A 342 3.33 -21.24 0.85
C LEU A 342 4.43 -22.29 0.72
N GLU A 343 4.72 -23.02 1.79
CA GLU A 343 5.72 -24.07 1.80
C GLU A 343 5.31 -25.27 0.92
N GLU A 344 4.03 -25.66 0.95
CA GLU A 344 3.50 -26.69 0.05
C GLU A 344 3.57 -26.29 -1.42
N LYS A 345 3.21 -25.03 -1.74
CA LYS A 345 3.30 -24.49 -3.11
C LYS A 345 4.75 -24.40 -3.59
N SER A 346 5.66 -23.96 -2.73
CA SER A 346 7.09 -23.89 -3.02
C SER A 346 7.66 -25.28 -3.33
N LYS A 347 7.25 -26.30 -2.56
CA LYS A 347 7.64 -27.69 -2.83
C LYS A 347 7.12 -28.21 -4.17
N LYS A 348 5.88 -27.86 -4.55
CA LYS A 348 5.32 -28.21 -5.87
C LYS A 348 6.05 -27.53 -7.01
N ILE A 349 6.44 -26.26 -6.85
CA ILE A 349 7.25 -25.53 -7.83
C ILE A 349 8.59 -26.24 -8.03
N GLN A 350 9.30 -26.58 -6.95
CA GLN A 350 10.57 -27.30 -7.03
C GLN A 350 10.44 -28.65 -7.77
N GLN A 351 9.36 -29.39 -7.52
CA GLN A 351 9.10 -30.66 -8.22
C GLN A 351 8.85 -30.48 -9.71
N LEU A 352 8.19 -29.39 -10.11
CA LEU A 352 7.96 -29.05 -11.52
C LEU A 352 9.25 -28.62 -12.19
N GLU A 353 10.07 -27.79 -11.55
CA GLU A 353 11.40 -27.41 -12.04
C GLU A 353 12.27 -28.64 -12.28
N ASP A 354 12.33 -29.56 -11.32
CA ASP A 354 13.08 -30.82 -11.48
C ASP A 354 12.55 -31.66 -12.65
N LYS A 355 11.23 -31.64 -12.89
CA LYS A 355 10.61 -32.36 -14.01
C LYS A 355 10.96 -31.71 -15.36
N VAL A 356 10.92 -30.38 -15.44
CA VAL A 356 11.31 -29.63 -16.63
C VAL A 356 12.78 -29.90 -16.95
N ALA A 357 13.68 -29.81 -15.98
CA ALA A 357 15.10 -30.08 -16.18
C ALA A 357 15.38 -31.50 -16.70
N ARG A 358 14.60 -32.49 -16.24
CA ARG A 358 14.69 -33.87 -16.78
C ARG A 358 14.24 -33.96 -18.23
N LEU A 359 13.11 -33.33 -18.57
CA LEU A 359 12.57 -33.33 -19.93
C LEU A 359 13.49 -32.57 -20.91
N GLU A 360 14.06 -31.45 -20.50
CA GLU A 360 15.05 -30.72 -21.30
C GLU A 360 16.28 -31.58 -21.59
N LYS A 361 16.80 -32.30 -20.59
CA LYS A 361 17.92 -33.21 -20.77
C LYS A 361 17.59 -34.37 -21.72
N GLU A 362 16.35 -34.86 -21.68
CA GLU A 362 15.88 -35.90 -22.61
C GLU A 362 15.75 -35.35 -24.03
N ALA A 363 15.18 -34.16 -24.20
CA ALA A 363 15.04 -33.48 -25.48
C ALA A 363 16.40 -33.19 -26.15
N VAL A 364 17.39 -32.75 -25.39
CA VAL A 364 18.76 -32.55 -25.92
C VAL A 364 19.35 -33.88 -26.41
N LYS A 365 19.19 -34.96 -25.63
CA LYS A 365 19.68 -36.28 -26.06
C LYS A 365 18.99 -36.79 -27.31
N THR A 366 17.67 -36.65 -27.43
CA THR A 366 16.95 -37.08 -28.63
C THR A 366 17.34 -36.23 -29.84
N GLN A 367 17.52 -34.92 -29.66
CA GLN A 367 18.02 -34.04 -30.69
C GLN A 367 19.44 -34.43 -31.16
N ASP A 368 20.36 -34.72 -30.24
CA ASP A 368 21.71 -35.18 -30.56
C ASP A 368 21.69 -36.50 -31.35
N THR A 369 20.79 -37.42 -30.96
CA THR A 369 20.64 -38.73 -31.61
C THR A 369 20.10 -38.58 -33.04
N LEU A 370 19.05 -37.77 -33.22
CA LEU A 370 18.49 -37.46 -34.54
C LEU A 370 19.49 -36.75 -35.44
N THR A 371 20.26 -35.80 -34.88
CA THR A 371 21.30 -35.09 -35.63
C THR A 371 22.38 -36.07 -36.12
N ALA A 372 22.83 -36.99 -35.26
CA ALA A 372 23.78 -38.03 -35.65
C ALA A 372 23.21 -38.93 -36.77
N GLU A 373 21.94 -39.34 -36.69
CA GLU A 373 21.29 -40.16 -37.71
C GLU A 373 21.15 -39.43 -39.05
N ILE A 374 20.75 -38.15 -39.03
CA ILE A 374 20.68 -37.29 -40.23
C ILE A 374 22.05 -37.21 -40.90
N THR A 375 23.12 -36.92 -40.16
CA THR A 375 24.47 -36.84 -40.74
C THR A 375 24.95 -38.17 -41.34
N ALA A 376 24.56 -39.31 -40.75
CA ALA A 376 24.86 -40.63 -41.28
C ALA A 376 24.11 -40.89 -42.59
N LEU A 377 22.82 -40.54 -42.65
CA LEU A 377 21.99 -40.67 -43.85
C LEU A 377 22.47 -39.75 -44.97
N GLU A 378 22.85 -38.51 -44.67
CA GLU A 378 23.44 -37.58 -45.65
C GLU A 378 24.71 -38.16 -46.27
N LYS A 379 25.59 -38.74 -45.45
CA LYS A 379 26.82 -39.39 -45.93
C LYS A 379 26.51 -40.61 -46.80
N GLN A 380 25.55 -41.44 -46.40
CA GLN A 380 25.12 -42.60 -47.19
C GLN A 380 24.52 -42.17 -48.53
N ASN A 381 23.70 -41.12 -48.53
CA ASN A 381 23.08 -40.55 -49.74
C ASN A 381 24.15 -39.99 -50.69
N TYR A 382 25.14 -39.26 -50.16
CA TYR A 382 26.29 -38.79 -50.93
C TYR A 382 27.05 -39.94 -51.62
N HIS A 383 27.34 -41.02 -50.89
CA HIS A 383 27.98 -42.20 -51.47
C HIS A 383 27.13 -42.89 -52.54
N ALA A 384 25.82 -43.03 -52.31
CA ALA A 384 24.89 -43.59 -53.28
C ALA A 384 24.81 -42.74 -54.56
N ASN A 385 24.82 -41.41 -54.42
CA ASN A 385 24.78 -40.48 -55.54
C ASN A 385 26.04 -40.59 -56.42
N ILE A 386 27.24 -40.65 -55.81
CA ILE A 386 28.49 -40.92 -56.55
C ILE A 386 28.43 -42.28 -57.27
N GLY A 387 27.95 -43.32 -56.60
CA GLY A 387 27.81 -44.65 -57.18
C GLY A 387 26.86 -44.69 -58.38
N ASN A 388 25.76 -43.94 -58.34
CA ASN A 388 24.84 -43.80 -59.46
C ASN A 388 25.49 -43.04 -60.62
N LEU A 389 26.22 -41.96 -60.35
CA LEU A 389 26.93 -41.18 -61.37
C LEU A 389 27.93 -42.05 -62.15
N LEU A 390 28.71 -42.86 -61.44
CA LEU A 390 29.66 -43.81 -62.04
C LEU A 390 28.95 -44.87 -62.90
N LYS A 391 27.80 -45.39 -62.44
CA LYS A 391 26.99 -46.35 -63.23
C LYS A 391 26.45 -45.69 -64.49
N ASP A 392 25.95 -44.46 -64.40
CA ASP A 392 25.43 -43.73 -65.56
C ASP A 392 26.53 -43.46 -66.59
N ASP A 393 27.74 -43.11 -66.15
CA ASP A 393 28.90 -42.93 -67.03
C ASP A 393 29.32 -44.26 -67.69
N LEU A 394 29.33 -45.37 -66.94
CA LEU A 394 29.59 -46.70 -67.50
C LEU A 394 28.53 -47.11 -68.54
N ILE A 395 27.25 -46.86 -68.26
CA ILE A 395 26.14 -47.14 -69.18
C ILE A 395 26.28 -46.31 -70.46
N LYS A 396 26.67 -45.04 -70.35
CA LYS A 396 26.94 -44.20 -71.53
C LYS A 396 28.06 -44.77 -72.38
N GLU A 397 29.16 -45.20 -71.77
CA GLU A 397 30.29 -45.77 -72.52
C GLU A 397 29.92 -47.11 -73.17
N MET A 398 29.24 -48.00 -72.43
CA MET A 398 28.70 -49.25 -73.01
C MET A 398 27.76 -48.98 -74.19
N ARG A 399 26.88 -47.99 -74.10
CA ARG A 399 25.98 -47.61 -75.21
C ARG A 399 26.74 -47.07 -76.42
N LYS A 400 27.87 -46.40 -76.21
CA LYS A 400 28.73 -45.90 -77.26
C LYS A 400 29.45 -47.06 -77.97
N GLU A 401 30.05 -47.98 -77.22
CA GLU A 401 30.65 -49.21 -77.75
C GLU A 401 29.64 -50.04 -78.55
N LEU A 402 28.41 -50.19 -78.05
CA LEU A 402 27.35 -50.94 -78.73
C LEU A 402 26.92 -50.29 -80.05
N LYS A 403 26.94 -48.95 -80.13
CA LYS A 403 26.69 -48.21 -81.38
C LYS A 403 27.83 -48.37 -82.38
N GLU A 404 29.07 -48.35 -81.92
CA GLU A 404 30.24 -48.58 -82.76
C GLU A 404 30.22 -50.01 -83.34
N ALA A 405 29.87 -51.01 -82.54
CA ALA A 405 29.77 -52.41 -82.95
C ALA A 405 28.57 -52.75 -83.86
N THR A 406 27.58 -51.87 -84.00
CA THR A 406 26.42 -52.05 -84.90
C THR A 406 26.54 -51.28 -86.21
N LEU A 407 27.62 -50.51 -86.39
CA LEU A 407 27.96 -49.76 -87.60
C LEU A 407 29.05 -50.42 -88.47
N GLU A 408 29.61 -51.55 -88.01
CA GLU A 408 30.31 -52.56 -88.84
C GLU A 408 29.33 -53.64 -89.31
#